data_AF-A0A7L6N3R5-F1
#
_entry.id   AF-A0A7L6N3R5-F1
#
_cell.length_a   1.000
_cell.length_b   1.000
_cell.length_c   1.000
_cell.angle_alpha   90.00
_cell.angle_beta   90.00
_cell.angle_gamma   90.00
#
_symmetry.space_group_name_H-M   'P 1'
#
loop_
_entity.id
_entity.type
_entity.pdbx_description
1 polymer ?
#
loop_
_entity_poly.entity_id
_entity_poly.type
_entity_poly.pdbx_seq_one_letter_code
_entity_poly.pdbx_strand_id
1 'polypeptide(L)'
;MYKEYNAHPKGLKTGDCVVRAISTATNTDYLECRRELNRKKRELGYTSYKDTKFLYEYLKEYPRLIFKAVKGEPRIKGRDFTRLHPKGTYILKMAGHVTVCVDGVILDTWDSTYRSVYTAWEITK
;
A
#
# COMPACT_ATOMS: atom_id res chain seq x y z
N MET A 1 -3.69 -12.63 -6.44
CA MET A 1 -5.15 -12.61 -6.62
C MET A 1 -5.68 -11.22 -6.24
N TYR A 2 -6.94 -10.92 -6.54
CA TYR A 2 -7.63 -9.69 -6.14
C TYR A 2 -8.93 -10.03 -5.42
N LYS A 3 -9.29 -9.24 -4.41
CA LYS A 3 -10.60 -9.26 -3.77
C LYS A 3 -11.08 -7.83 -3.54
N GLU A 4 -12.32 -7.54 -3.92
CA GLU A 4 -12.91 -6.23 -3.63
C GLU A 4 -13.04 -6.02 -2.12
N TYR A 5 -12.47 -4.92 -1.65
CA TYR A 5 -12.50 -4.53 -0.25
C TYR A 5 -12.42 -3.02 -0.09
N ASN A 6 -13.34 -2.45 0.67
CA ASN A 6 -13.36 -1.04 1.00
C ASN A 6 -13.31 -0.82 2.50
N ALA A 7 -12.16 -0.39 3.02
CA ALA A 7 -11.99 -0.06 4.44
C ALA A 7 -12.70 1.25 4.86
N HIS A 8 -13.21 2.05 3.91
CA HIS A 8 -13.87 3.30 4.24
C HIS A 8 -15.19 3.03 5.00
N PRO A 9 -15.43 3.62 6.19
CA PRO A 9 -16.57 3.27 7.07
C PRO A 9 -17.94 3.54 6.44
N LYS A 10 -18.01 4.52 5.53
CA LYS A 10 -19.21 4.85 4.75
C LYS A 10 -19.26 4.22 3.35
N GLY A 11 -18.32 3.31 3.03
CA GLY A 11 -18.24 2.67 1.71
C GLY A 11 -17.93 3.60 0.53
N LEU A 12 -17.46 4.83 0.78
CA LEU A 12 -17.20 5.81 -0.28
C LEU A 12 -15.98 5.40 -1.12
N LYS A 13 -16.05 5.64 -2.44
CA LYS A 13 -14.91 5.46 -3.36
C LYS A 13 -14.24 6.82 -3.56
N THR A 14 -13.15 7.08 -2.82
CA THR A 14 -12.43 8.36 -2.86
C THR A 14 -10.93 8.16 -3.12
N GLY A 15 -10.18 9.26 -3.25
CA GLY A 15 -8.72 9.22 -3.42
C GLY A 15 -7.97 8.91 -2.12
N ASP A 16 -8.36 7.87 -1.39
CA ASP A 16 -7.92 7.50 -0.04
C ASP A 16 -7.10 6.21 0.01
N CYS A 17 -6.56 5.77 -1.13
CA CYS A 17 -5.86 4.50 -1.27
C CYS A 17 -4.76 4.27 -0.23
N VAL A 18 -4.04 5.33 0.16
CA VAL A 18 -3.02 5.27 1.23
C VAL A 18 -3.64 4.87 2.57
N VAL A 19 -4.73 5.53 2.96
CA VAL A 19 -5.40 5.26 4.24
C VAL A 19 -5.97 3.85 4.23
N ARG A 20 -6.68 3.46 3.15
CA ARG A 20 -7.26 2.12 3.03
C ARG A 20 -6.18 1.04 3.09
N ALA A 21 -5.07 1.21 2.39
CA ALA A 21 -3.99 0.23 2.38
C ALA A 21 -3.34 0.10 3.77
N ILE A 22 -2.95 1.23 4.38
CA ILE A 22 -2.28 1.23 5.68
C ILE A 22 -3.23 0.70 6.78
N SER A 23 -4.46 1.21 6.88
CA SER A 23 -5.41 0.78 7.92
C SER A 23 -5.71 -0.71 7.85
N THR A 24 -5.80 -1.25 6.63
CA THR A 24 -6.03 -2.69 6.42
C THR A 24 -4.79 -3.50 6.77
N ALA A 25 -3.60 -3.02 6.39
CA ALA A 25 -2.35 -3.73 6.64
C ALA A 25 -2.01 -3.81 8.14
N THR A 26 -2.28 -2.74 8.89
CA THR A 26 -2.00 -2.65 10.33
C THR A 26 -3.18 -3.07 11.21
N ASN A 27 -4.31 -3.47 10.60
CA ASN A 27 -5.56 -3.78 11.29
C ASN A 27 -6.00 -2.66 12.26
N THR A 28 -5.93 -1.41 11.80
CA THR A 28 -6.30 -0.21 12.57
C THR A 28 -7.59 0.38 12.01
N ASP A 29 -8.36 1.08 12.86
CA ASP A 29 -9.53 1.82 12.39
C ASP A 29 -9.16 2.82 11.29
N TYR A 30 -10.02 2.95 10.27
CA TYR A 30 -9.79 3.81 9.12
C TYR A 30 -9.65 5.30 9.51
N LEU A 31 -10.50 5.80 10.42
CA LEU A 31 -10.48 7.20 10.85
C LEU A 31 -9.30 7.48 11.78
N GLU A 32 -8.94 6.52 12.63
CA GLU A 32 -7.72 6.57 13.43
C GLU A 32 -6.47 6.61 12.56
N CYS A 33 -6.32 5.69 11.61
CA CYS A 33 -5.23 5.67 10.65
C CYS A 33 -5.14 7.00 9.89
N ARG A 34 -6.28 7.53 9.41
CA ARG A 34 -6.31 8.83 8.74
C ARG A 34 -5.83 9.97 9.64
N ARG A 35 -6.23 9.99 10.91
CA ARG A 35 -5.80 11.00 11.88
C ARG A 35 -4.30 10.91 12.14
N GLU A 36 -3.80 9.70 12.34
CA GLU A 36 -2.39 9.42 12.59
C GLU A 36 -1.51 9.82 11.40
N LEU A 37 -1.89 9.46 10.17
CA LEU A 37 -1.20 9.88 8.96
C LEU A 37 -1.14 11.40 8.81
N ASN A 38 -2.23 12.11 9.12
CA ASN A 38 -2.22 13.58 9.08
C ASN A 38 -1.32 14.19 10.16
N ARG A 39 -1.27 13.59 11.36
CA ARG A 39 -0.38 14.00 12.43
C ARG A 39 1.08 13.81 12.03
N LYS A 40 1.45 12.59 11.62
CA LYS A 40 2.80 12.21 11.19
C LYS A 40 3.30 13.03 10.02
N LYS A 41 2.42 13.31 9.06
CA LYS A 41 2.72 14.19 7.93
C LYS A 41 3.15 15.59 8.38
N ARG A 42 2.47 16.17 9.37
CA ARG A 42 2.84 17.48 9.94
C ARG A 42 4.13 17.42 10.74
N GLU A 43 4.30 16.40 11.58
CA GLU A 43 5.52 16.16 12.37
C GLU A 43 6.77 16.06 11.46
N LEU A 44 6.63 15.38 10.32
CA LEU A 44 7.72 15.16 9.36
C LEU A 44 7.83 16.29 8.31
N GLY A 45 7.02 17.35 8.39
CA GLY A 45 7.13 18.51 7.49
C GLY A 45 6.63 18.29 6.05
N TYR A 46 5.73 17.32 5.80
CA TYR A 46 5.16 17.05 4.48
C TYR A 46 3.82 17.75 4.26
N THR A 47 3.50 18.09 2.99
CA THR A 47 2.21 18.67 2.61
C THR A 47 1.13 17.59 2.44
N SER A 48 1.49 16.41 1.93
CA SER A 48 0.58 15.29 1.69
C SER A 48 1.12 13.96 2.22
N TYR A 49 0.29 13.18 2.93
CA TYR A 49 0.65 11.81 3.32
C TYR A 49 0.61 10.84 2.12
N LYS A 50 0.21 11.33 0.93
CA LYS A 50 0.24 10.57 -0.33
C LYS A 50 1.58 10.67 -1.04
N ASP A 51 2.47 11.55 -0.57
CA ASP A 51 3.77 11.75 -1.17
C ASP A 51 4.62 10.49 -1.00
N THR A 52 5.31 10.09 -2.06
CA THR A 52 6.11 8.85 -2.02
C THR A 52 7.23 8.95 -0.99
N LYS A 53 7.83 10.14 -0.84
CA LYS A 53 8.85 10.42 0.17
C LYS A 53 8.29 10.26 1.60
N PHE A 54 7.09 10.79 1.85
CA PHE A 54 6.40 10.59 3.13
C PHE A 54 6.21 9.10 3.43
N LEU A 55 5.72 8.30 2.47
CA LEU A 55 5.52 6.86 2.68
C LEU A 55 6.84 6.14 3.01
N TYR A 56 7.94 6.54 2.38
CA TYR A 56 9.26 5.96 2.63
C TYR A 56 9.75 6.24 4.05
N GLU A 57 9.45 7.43 4.57
CA GLU A 57 9.85 7.84 5.91
C GLU A 57 8.90 7.31 6.99
N TYR A 58 7.60 7.29 6.71
CA TYR A 58 6.57 6.76 7.60
C TYR A 58 6.69 5.25 7.81
N LEU A 59 7.05 4.50 6.77
CA LEU A 59 7.21 3.04 6.82
C LEU A 59 8.68 2.61 6.93
N LYS A 60 9.60 3.50 7.34
CA LYS A 60 11.04 3.23 7.32
C LYS A 60 11.49 2.09 8.25
N GLU A 61 10.73 1.84 9.31
CA GLU A 61 11.01 0.78 10.29
C GLU A 61 10.59 -0.61 9.79
N TYR A 62 9.77 -0.68 8.72
CA TYR A 62 9.33 -1.95 8.15
C TYR A 62 10.30 -2.45 7.08
N PRO A 63 10.55 -3.77 6.99
CA PRO A 63 11.35 -4.36 5.92
C PRO A 63 10.81 -3.95 4.54
N ARG A 64 11.68 -3.35 3.72
CA ARG A 64 11.31 -2.79 2.42
C ARG A 64 11.87 -3.64 1.28
N LEU A 65 10.99 -4.17 0.44
CA LEU A 65 11.31 -4.84 -0.81
C LEU A 65 11.36 -3.82 -1.95
N ILE A 66 12.46 -3.77 -2.70
CA ILE A 66 12.66 -2.81 -3.80
C ILE A 66 12.70 -3.56 -5.12
N PHE A 67 11.79 -3.23 -6.03
CA PHE A 67 11.69 -3.85 -7.35
C PHE A 67 12.28 -2.91 -8.41
N LYS A 68 13.59 -3.04 -8.65
CA LYS A 68 14.30 -2.25 -9.65
C LYS A 68 13.83 -2.62 -11.05
N ALA A 69 13.74 -1.63 -11.93
CA ALA A 69 13.49 -1.88 -13.34
C ALA A 69 14.79 -2.35 -14.00
N VAL A 70 14.73 -3.50 -14.66
CA VAL A 70 15.81 -4.02 -15.50
C VAL A 70 15.48 -3.68 -16.95
N LYS A 71 16.46 -3.14 -17.70
CA LYS A 71 16.26 -2.75 -19.09
C LYS A 71 15.94 -3.99 -19.93
N GLY A 72 14.84 -3.95 -20.67
CA GLY A 72 14.39 -5.06 -21.51
C GLY A 72 13.49 -6.06 -20.79
N GLU A 73 13.31 -5.95 -19.48
CA GLU A 73 12.43 -6.84 -18.71
C GLU A 73 11.12 -6.15 -18.31
N PRO A 74 9.99 -6.86 -18.34
CA PRO A 74 8.74 -6.33 -17.83
C PRO A 74 8.85 -6.11 -16.31
N ARG A 75 8.35 -4.96 -15.85
CA ARG A 75 8.22 -4.72 -14.39
C ARG A 75 7.25 -5.70 -13.78
N ILE A 76 7.60 -6.18 -12.59
CA ILE A 76 6.71 -6.97 -11.73
C ILE A 76 5.36 -6.25 -11.53
N LYS A 77 4.27 -6.98 -11.75
CA LYS A 77 2.91 -6.51 -11.56
C LYS A 77 2.35 -6.96 -10.21
N GLY A 78 1.26 -6.36 -9.76
CA GLY A 78 0.56 -6.81 -8.55
C GLY A 78 0.19 -8.29 -8.59
N ARG A 79 -0.26 -8.80 -9.74
CA ARG A 79 -0.52 -10.24 -9.93
C ARG A 79 0.71 -11.12 -9.73
N ASP A 80 1.88 -10.66 -10.16
CA ASP A 80 3.14 -11.41 -10.03
C ASP A 80 3.57 -11.40 -8.57
N PHE A 81 3.50 -10.23 -7.93
CA PHE A 81 3.76 -10.06 -6.49
C PHE A 81 2.92 -11.02 -5.65
N THR A 82 1.62 -11.11 -5.92
CA THR A 82 0.73 -12.02 -5.16
C THR A 82 1.08 -13.49 -5.29
N ARG A 83 1.73 -13.91 -6.39
CA ARG A 83 2.17 -15.31 -6.59
C ARG A 83 3.52 -15.56 -5.91
N LEU A 84 4.39 -14.56 -5.88
CA LEU A 84 5.70 -14.61 -5.22
C LEU A 84 5.58 -14.53 -3.69
N HIS A 85 4.55 -13.85 -3.20
CA HIS A 85 4.29 -13.65 -1.77
C HIS A 85 2.90 -14.21 -1.37
N PRO A 86 2.76 -15.55 -1.27
CA PRO A 86 1.48 -16.19 -0.94
C PRO A 86 1.07 -16.06 0.54
N LYS A 87 1.98 -15.59 1.40
CA LYS A 87 1.75 -15.39 2.84
C LYS A 87 2.31 -14.04 3.27
N GLY A 88 1.74 -13.45 4.31
CA GLY A 88 2.20 -12.20 4.91
C GLY A 88 1.37 -10.99 4.47
N THR A 89 1.64 -9.86 5.12
CA THR A 89 0.93 -8.59 4.87
C THR A 89 1.90 -7.55 4.33
N TYR A 90 1.59 -7.01 3.15
CA TYR A 90 2.46 -6.08 2.45
C TYR A 90 1.71 -4.83 2.00
N ILE A 91 2.27 -3.65 2.28
CA ILE A 91 1.84 -2.41 1.65
C ILE A 91 2.60 -2.25 0.35
N LEU A 92 1.89 -2.09 -0.76
CA LEU A 92 2.43 -2.03 -2.11
C LEU A 92 2.38 -0.60 -2.65
N LYS A 93 3.55 0.00 -2.94
CA LYS A 93 3.63 1.21 -3.76
C LYS A 93 3.62 0.82 -5.23
N MET A 94 2.54 1.17 -5.93
CA MET A 94 2.38 0.89 -7.35
C MET A 94 2.44 2.18 -8.20
N ALA A 95 2.43 2.00 -9.52
CA ALA A 95 2.27 3.09 -10.48
C ALA A 95 0.97 3.89 -10.22
N GLY A 96 1.11 5.11 -9.70
CA GLY A 96 -0.01 6.01 -9.39
C GLY A 96 -0.95 5.55 -8.27
N HIS A 97 -0.59 4.50 -7.51
CA HIS A 97 -1.49 3.87 -6.55
C HIS A 97 -0.75 3.29 -5.33
N VAL A 98 -1.49 3.02 -4.26
CA VAL A 98 -1.05 2.30 -3.05
C VAL A 98 -2.12 1.29 -2.69
N THR A 99 -1.73 0.03 -2.49
CA THR A 99 -2.66 -1.03 -2.11
C THR A 99 -2.05 -1.92 -1.04
N VAL A 100 -2.81 -2.89 -0.55
CA VAL A 100 -2.34 -3.90 0.42
C VAL A 100 -2.50 -5.29 -0.18
N CYS A 101 -1.51 -6.15 0.04
CA CYS A 101 -1.58 -7.57 -0.22
C CYS A 101 -1.57 -8.31 1.11
N VAL A 102 -2.58 -9.12 1.38
CA VAL A 102 -2.68 -9.99 2.55
C VAL A 102 -2.76 -11.42 2.05
N ASP A 103 -1.80 -12.25 2.43
CA ASP A 103 -1.71 -13.67 2.08
C ASP A 103 -1.95 -13.95 0.58
N GLY A 104 -1.21 -13.24 -0.28
CA GLY A 104 -1.32 -13.38 -1.73
C GLY A 104 -2.58 -12.78 -2.36
N VAL A 105 -3.35 -11.97 -1.61
CA VAL A 105 -4.57 -11.32 -2.11
C VAL A 105 -4.45 -9.81 -1.98
N ILE A 106 -4.53 -9.10 -3.12
CA ILE A 106 -4.65 -7.65 -3.12
C ILE A 106 -6.08 -7.26 -2.73
N LEU A 107 -6.20 -6.43 -1.69
CA LEU A 107 -7.47 -5.93 -1.16
C LEU A 107 -7.66 -4.46 -1.57
N ASP A 108 -8.66 -4.19 -2.43
CA ASP A 108 -8.84 -2.87 -3.00
C ASP A 108 -10.25 -2.62 -3.56
N THR A 109 -10.59 -1.37 -3.90
CA THR A 109 -11.90 -1.01 -4.45
C THR A 109 -12.03 -1.24 -5.97
N TRP A 110 -10.95 -1.65 -6.64
CA TRP A 110 -10.92 -2.12 -8.02
C TRP A 110 -9.73 -3.07 -8.24
N ASP A 111 -9.77 -3.90 -9.28
CA ASP A 111 -8.64 -4.76 -9.63
C ASP A 111 -7.45 -3.91 -10.10
N SER A 112 -6.49 -3.68 -9.20
CA SER A 112 -5.26 -2.94 -9.46
C SER A 112 -4.07 -3.85 -9.81
N THR A 113 -4.28 -5.16 -9.95
CA THR A 113 -3.21 -6.18 -10.09
C THR A 113 -2.35 -6.01 -11.35
N TYR A 114 -2.87 -5.33 -12.38
CA TYR A 114 -2.17 -5.04 -13.63
C TYR A 114 -1.12 -3.92 -13.52
N ARG A 115 -1.13 -3.15 -12.41
CA ARG A 115 -0.19 -2.05 -12.19
C ARG A 115 1.19 -2.58 -11.79
N SER A 116 2.23 -1.84 -12.17
CA SER A 116 3.61 -2.16 -11.80
C SER A 116 3.84 -1.86 -10.32
N VAL A 117 4.47 -2.79 -9.60
CA VAL A 117 4.90 -2.60 -8.21
C VAL A 117 6.30 -2.00 -8.22
N TYR A 118 6.51 -0.94 -7.44
CA TYR A 118 7.80 -0.25 -7.33
C TYR A 118 8.55 -0.66 -6.06
N THR A 119 7.81 -0.74 -4.96
CA THR A 119 8.35 -1.20 -3.68
C THR A 119 7.20 -1.73 -2.84
N ALA A 120 7.52 -2.61 -1.89
CA ALA A 120 6.60 -3.10 -0.89
C ALA A 120 7.22 -2.99 0.50
N TRP A 121 6.38 -2.84 1.54
CA TRP A 121 6.79 -2.94 2.93
C TRP A 121 6.08 -4.13 3.57
N GLU A 122 6.84 -4.99 4.22
CA GLU A 122 6.31 -6.10 5.00
C GLU A 122 5.87 -5.62 6.38
N ILE A 123 4.60 -5.81 6.70
CA ILE A 123 4.03 -5.44 7.99
C ILE A 123 4.13 -6.65 8.91
N THR A 124 5.26 -6.74 9.60
CA THR A 124 5.48 -7.69 10.69
C THR A 124 4.71 -7.23 11.93
N LYS A 125 3.93 -8.14 12.53
CA LYS A 125 3.28 -7.91 13.82
C LYS A 125 4.29 -7.93 14.96
#